data_AF-A0A1I3RCW7-F1
#
_entry.id   AF-A0A1I3RCW7-F1
#
_cell.length_a   1.000
_cell.length_b   1.000
_cell.length_c   1.000
_cell.angle_alpha   90.00
_cell.angle_beta   90.00
_cell.angle_gamma   90.00
#
_symmetry.space_group_name_H-M   'P 1'
#
loop_
_entity.id
_entity.type
_entity.pdbx_description
1 polymer ?
#
loop_
_entity_poly.entity_id
_entity_poly.type
_entity_poly.pdbx_seq_one_letter_code
_entity_poly.pdbx_strand_id
1 'polypeptide(L)' 'MGRRTVTVTDKMQQGYRYALTAPSGREFDPHFSPDLTPKEMLALGVFCGKYMTDCREEFPSSWFVGA' A
#
# COMPACT_ATOMS: atom_id res chain seq x y z
N MET A 1 -16.73 14.73 -0.80
CA MET A 1 -15.94 13.92 0.16
C MET A 1 -14.61 14.62 0.35
N GLY A 2 -14.26 14.98 1.59
CA GLY A 2 -13.02 15.73 1.87
C GLY A 2 -11.77 14.92 1.53
N ARG A 3 -10.71 15.60 1.08
CA ARG A 3 -9.42 15.00 0.75
C ARG A 3 -8.84 14.36 2.02
N ARG A 4 -8.63 13.04 2.02
CA ARG A 4 -8.08 12.30 3.18
C ARG A 4 -6.59 12.59 3.30
N THR A 5 -6.10 12.98 4.47
CA THR A 5 -4.67 13.10 4.73
C THR A 5 -4.12 11.77 5.23
N VAL A 6 -3.06 11.28 4.61
CA VAL A 6 -2.28 10.13 5.08
C VAL A 6 -1.07 10.64 5.84
N THR A 7 -0.74 10.01 6.97
CA THR A 7 0.49 10.27 7.74
C THR A 7 1.35 9.03 7.71
N VAL A 8 2.58 9.15 7.24
CA VAL A 8 3.55 8.05 7.17
C VAL A 8 4.31 7.93 8.47
N THR A 9 4.45 6.70 8.96
CA THR A 9 5.19 6.36 10.18
C THR A 9 5.91 5.03 9.97
N ASP A 10 7.13 5.09 9.43
CA ASP A 10 8.03 3.95 9.29
C ASP A 10 9.38 4.23 9.97
N LYS A 11 10.35 3.30 9.87
CA LYS A 11 11.66 3.46 10.52
C LYS A 11 12.54 4.53 9.86
N MET A 12 12.30 4.84 8.60
CA MET A 12 13.08 5.79 7.79
C MET A 12 12.47 7.20 7.84
N GLN A 13 11.15 7.31 8.00
CA GLN A 13 10.41 8.57 7.92
C GLN A 13 9.22 8.59 8.88
N GLN A 14 9.13 9.68 9.67
CA GLN A 14 8.04 9.90 10.62
C GLN A 14 7.42 11.29 10.43
N GLY A 15 6.09 11.37 10.50
CA GLY A 15 5.36 12.64 10.51
C GLY A 15 5.19 13.29 9.13
N TYR A 16 5.64 12.63 8.06
CA TYR A 16 5.34 13.05 6.70
C TYR A 16 3.86 12.87 6.39
N ARG A 17 3.28 13.86 5.70
CA ARG A 17 1.85 13.87 5.40
C ARG A 17 1.59 14.24 3.96
N TYR A 18 0.61 13.58 3.35
CA TYR A 18 0.16 13.91 2.01
C TYR A 18 -1.36 13.77 1.90
N ALA A 19 -1.93 14.53 0.97
CA ALA A 19 -3.37 14.52 0.73
C ALA A 19 -3.69 13.50 -0.38
N LEU A 20 -4.46 12.47 -0.05
CA LEU A 20 -4.90 11.44 -0.98
C LEU A 20 -5.74 12.06 -2.10
N THR A 21 -5.25 11.96 -3.33
CA THR A 21 -5.84 12.60 -4.51
C THR A 21 -6.79 11.71 -5.29
N ALA A 22 -6.67 10.40 -5.11
CA ALA A 22 -7.49 9.38 -5.76
C ALA A 22 -7.83 8.26 -4.76
N PRO A 23 -8.97 7.57 -4.90
CA PRO A 23 -9.32 6.45 -4.03
C PRO A 23 -8.39 5.26 -4.27
N SER A 24 -8.04 4.56 -3.20
CA SER A 24 -7.27 3.32 -3.28
C SER A 24 -8.03 2.27 -4.10
N GLY A 25 -7.34 1.61 -5.03
CA GLY A 25 -7.93 0.53 -5.83
C GLY A 25 -8.92 0.99 -6.90
N ARG A 26 -8.93 2.29 -7.27
CA ARG A 26 -9.86 2.87 -8.23
C ARG A 26 -9.15 3.89 -9.12
N GLU A 27 -9.82 4.33 -10.18
CA GLU A 27 -9.33 5.35 -11.13
C GLU A 27 -7.98 4.97 -11.77
N PHE A 28 -7.81 3.69 -12.08
CA PHE A 28 -6.69 3.21 -12.85
C PHE A 28 -6.82 3.64 -14.32
N ASP A 29 -5.68 3.77 -14.99
CA ASP A 29 -5.63 3.93 -16.43
C ASP A 29 -6.35 2.75 -17.12
N PRO A 30 -7.16 2.97 -18.18
CA PRO A 30 -7.89 1.91 -18.86
C PRO A 30 -7.00 0.79 -19.43
N HIS A 31 -5.72 1.07 -19.69
CA HIS A 31 -4.75 0.09 -20.17
C HIS A 31 -3.98 -0.60 -19.05
N PHE A 32 -4.18 -0.18 -17.80
CA PHE A 32 -3.58 -0.82 -16.64
C PHE A 32 -4.37 -2.06 -16.23
N SER A 33 -3.89 -3.21 -16.69
CA SER A 33 -4.45 -4.53 -16.37
C SER A 33 -3.36 -5.44 -15.78
N PRO A 34 -3.04 -5.29 -14.48
CA PRO A 34 -2.03 -6.12 -13.84
C PRO A 34 -2.54 -7.55 -13.63
N ASP A 35 -1.67 -8.55 -13.83
CA ASP A 35 -2.00 -9.96 -13.59
C ASP A 35 -2.14 -10.30 -12.10
N LEU A 36 -1.51 -9.51 -11.23
CA LEU A 36 -1.45 -9.74 -9.79
C LEU A 36 -1.88 -8.49 -9.04
N THR A 37 -2.65 -8.71 -7.98
CA THR A 37 -2.90 -7.70 -6.96
C THR A 37 -1.65 -7.53 -6.09
N PRO A 38 -1.48 -6.35 -5.45
CA PRO A 38 -0.38 -6.14 -4.51
C PRO A 38 -0.34 -7.16 -3.35
N LYS A 39 -1.51 -7.66 -2.90
CA LYS A 39 -1.60 -8.72 -1.90
C LYS A 39 -1.00 -10.03 -2.40
N GLU A 40 -1.30 -10.43 -3.64
CA GLU A 40 -0.74 -11.64 -4.24
C GLU A 40 0.76 -11.51 -4.45
N MET A 41 1.22 -10.35 -4.93
CA MET A 41 2.67 -10.07 -5.05
C MET A 41 3.39 -10.18 -3.70
N LEU A 42 2.74 -9.73 -2.62
CA LEU A 42 3.28 -9.85 -1.27
C LEU A 42 3.39 -11.31 -0.83
N ALA A 43 2.34 -12.11 -1.03
CA ALA A 43 2.35 -13.53 -0.71
C ALA A 43 3.40 -14.33 -1.53
N LEU A 44 3.67 -13.90 -2.77
CA LEU A 44 4.71 -14.48 -3.62
C LEU A 44 6.13 -14.06 -3.22
N GLY A 45 6.30 -13.17 -2.25
CA GLY A 45 7.61 -12.72 -1.78
C GLY A 45 8.29 -11.72 -2.71
N VAL A 46 7.57 -11.06 -3.62
CA VAL A 46 8.11 -10.07 -4.58
C VAL A 46 8.85 -8.92 -3.86
N PHE A 47 8.48 -8.63 -2.60
CA PHE A 47 9.08 -7.59 -1.78
C PHE A 47 10.32 -8.05 -0.97
N CYS A 48 10.83 -9.26 -1.24
CA CYS A 48 12.07 -9.83 -0.67
C CYS A 48 12.15 -9.80 0.88
N GLY A 49 11.00 -9.76 1.57
CA GLY A 49 10.94 -9.64 3.03
C GLY A 49 11.61 -8.37 3.60
N LYS A 50 11.93 -7.38 2.76
CA LYS A 50 12.61 -6.15 3.17
C LYS A 50 11.67 -4.95 3.19
N TYR A 51 10.73 -4.89 2.26
CA TYR A 51 9.71 -3.85 2.21
C TYR A 51 8.44 -4.28 2.94
N MET A 52 7.62 -3.31 3.34
CA MET A 52 6.33 -3.54 4.00
C MET A 52 6.41 -4.29 5.35
N THR A 53 7.58 -4.29 5.99
CA THR A 53 7.80 -4.99 7.26
C THR A 53 7.54 -4.12 8.48
N ASP A 54 7.76 -2.81 8.38
CA ASP A 54 7.71 -1.83 9.46
C ASP A 54 6.59 -0.77 9.30
N CYS A 55 5.78 -0.87 8.25
CA CYS A 55 4.63 0.00 7.97
C CYS A 55 3.30 -0.77 7.83
N ARG A 56 3.18 -1.95 8.47
CA ARG A 56 2.01 -2.84 8.31
C ARG A 56 0.68 -2.19 8.70
N GLU A 57 0.69 -1.25 9.65
CA GLU A 57 -0.49 -0.51 10.08
C GLU A 57 -1.01 0.48 9.03
N GLU A 58 -0.18 0.83 8.05
CA GLU A 58 -0.58 1.72 6.94
C GLU A 58 -1.37 0.98 5.84
N PHE A 59 -1.32 -0.37 5.82
CA PHE A 59 -1.94 -1.20 4.80
C PHE A 59 -3.08 -2.07 5.39
N PRO A 60 -4.02 -2.56 4.55
CA PRO A 60 -5.06 -3.46 5.02
C PRO A 60 -4.45 -4.74 5.64
N SER A 61 -4.85 -5.08 6.86
CA SER A 61 -4.38 -6.29 7.57
C SER A 61 -4.55 -7.56 6.73
N SER A 62 -5.59 -7.62 5.91
CA SER A 62 -5.88 -8.72 4.97
C SER A 62 -4.77 -9.01 3.96
N TRP A 63 -3.86 -8.07 3.69
CA TRP A 63 -2.70 -8.29 2.80
C TRP A 63 -1.67 -9.23 3.40
N PHE A 64 -1.52 -9.22 4.72
CA PHE A 64 -0.48 -9.98 5.42
C PHE A 64 -0.95 -11.37 5.85
N VAL A 65 -2.18 -11.76 5.50
CA VAL A 65 -2.68 -13.12 5.77
C VAL A 65 -2.02 -14.09 4.80
N GLY A 66 -1.10 -14.91 5.30
CA GLY A 66 -0.35 -15.90 4.51
C GLY A 66 0.90 -15.34 3.81
N ALA A 67 1.34 -14.12 4.17
CA ALA A 67 2.57 -13.50 3.71
C ALA A 67 3.76 -13.75 4.66
#